data_AF-A0A3B1DAF4-F1
#
_entry.id   AF-A0A3B1DAF4-F1
#
_cell.length_a   1.000
_cell.length_b   1.000
_cell.length_c   1.000
_cell.angle_alpha   90.00
_cell.angle_beta   90.00
_cell.angle_gamma   90.00
#
_symmetry.space_group_name_H-M   'P 1'
#
loop_
_entity.id
_entity.type
_entity.pdbx_description
1 polymer ?
#
loop_
_entity_poly.entity_id
_entity_poly.type
_entity_poly.pdbx_seq_one_letter_code
_entity_poly.pdbx_strand_id
1 'polypeptide(L)'
;MPHPADLIYQLRSETTCFNFDVYSDLLGGISWDDFKMQWFSSDDRSEKPESRQLLKDRFNTPNQFLLSDKISRLCPLEILWLKWHVFSDLCHDVHVFHRDKKKPHLNISPQSVQISTPNLLSESLPARWVFSLALEKRKASRRFSSKEMPDDFCRQLFMPPKGDDKAYQMPIIREQPFGAEVSGMVAVRSIEKVQHTEEEAEEGKQTIAGITEFHFVTEEIQQMMFSEHDVFLAKLYFYDEPDHPVEVWASQATPLEKGILLNGAIKKMDVAHWEKFEGAKESIFSHATLKIYKAYHAPCDLYSLGMMLLHLLLVNEEQGIDEVYSAVQRLALRLPPMVQGLGPEDQSILLERFQAIMLEEAPVFSKSAIFYSSKHQESIGPPISDNLWTELLIFALRLTTFIPGFSYSRNHGDVDFEHPHLLMAQVIVVVADFSERMKQDLFALRQRDVEIQVVCDLLRKELAERETQQDAI
;
A
#
# COMPACT_ATOMS: atom_id res chain seq x y z
N MET A 1 5.90 -37.00 22.63
CA MET A 1 6.57 -35.79 22.10
C MET A 1 5.48 -34.84 21.66
N PRO A 2 5.48 -33.58 22.10
CA PRO A 2 4.44 -32.63 21.70
C PRO A 2 4.54 -32.34 20.20
N HIS A 3 3.40 -32.04 19.59
CA HIS A 3 3.31 -31.71 18.18
C HIS A 3 4.03 -30.36 17.94
N PRO A 4 4.74 -30.13 16.81
CA PRO A 4 5.43 -28.86 16.54
C PRO A 4 4.52 -27.62 16.60
N ALA A 5 3.21 -27.81 16.41
CA ALA A 5 2.19 -26.78 16.55
C ALA A 5 1.95 -26.33 18.01
N ASP A 6 2.20 -27.20 19.00
CA ASP A 6 2.00 -26.89 20.42
C ASP A 6 3.16 -26.05 21.00
N LEU A 7 4.37 -26.18 20.43
CA LEU A 7 5.53 -25.35 20.77
C LEU A 7 5.37 -23.90 20.28
N ILE A 8 4.75 -23.70 19.11
CA ILE A 8 4.44 -22.35 18.58
C ILE A 8 3.36 -21.67 19.43
N TYR A 9 2.42 -22.44 20.00
CA TYR A 9 1.41 -21.90 20.92
C TYR A 9 1.96 -21.59 22.31
N GLN A 10 2.94 -22.34 22.82
CA GLN A 10 3.59 -22.05 24.10
C GLN A 10 4.59 -20.89 24.03
N LEU A 11 5.23 -20.62 22.89
CA LEU A 11 6.11 -19.45 22.71
C LEU A 11 5.34 -18.12 22.58
N ARG A 12 4.03 -18.15 22.37
CA ARG A 12 3.18 -16.94 22.30
C ARG A 12 2.85 -16.32 23.65
N SER A 13 3.14 -16.97 24.78
CA SER A 13 2.82 -16.41 26.10
C SER A 13 3.80 -15.33 26.58
N GLU A 14 4.88 -15.07 25.84
CA GLU A 14 5.95 -14.16 26.25
C GLU A 14 6.49 -13.35 25.05
N THR A 15 5.64 -12.54 24.44
CA THR A 15 6.04 -11.59 23.39
C THR A 15 5.66 -10.17 23.77
N THR A 16 6.58 -9.23 23.59
CA THR A 16 6.28 -7.80 23.74
C THR A 16 5.82 -7.22 22.41
N CYS A 17 4.74 -6.45 22.42
CA CYS A 17 4.09 -5.92 21.23
C CYS A 17 4.36 -4.42 21.10
N PHE A 18 4.67 -3.98 19.89
CA PHE A 18 4.93 -2.58 19.55
C PHE A 18 3.92 -2.07 18.53
N ASN A 19 3.54 -0.80 18.67
CA ASN A 19 2.99 -0.03 17.55
C ASN A 19 4.08 0.11 16.47
N PHE A 20 3.66 0.08 15.21
CA PHE A 20 4.50 0.25 14.04
C PHE A 20 5.37 1.51 14.10
N ASP A 21 4.81 2.68 14.46
CA ASP A 21 5.55 3.96 14.48
C ASP A 21 6.73 3.89 15.44
N VAL A 22 6.44 3.43 16.66
CA VAL A 22 7.44 3.25 17.70
C VAL A 22 8.51 2.25 17.27
N TYR A 23 8.12 1.17 16.59
CA TYR A 23 9.09 0.19 16.12
C TYR A 23 9.93 0.73 14.96
N SER A 24 9.38 1.58 14.09
CA SER A 24 10.12 2.28 13.03
C SER A 24 11.21 3.17 13.64
N ASP A 25 10.89 3.92 14.70
CA ASP A 25 11.83 4.75 15.44
C ASP A 25 12.91 3.92 16.15
N LEU A 26 12.51 2.78 16.71
CA LEU A 26 13.45 1.78 17.21
C LEU A 26 14.44 1.38 16.11
N LEU A 27 13.97 0.94 14.95
CA LEU A 27 14.89 0.57 13.87
C LEU A 27 15.77 1.75 13.42
N GLY A 28 15.25 2.98 13.44
CA GLY A 28 15.98 4.22 13.15
C GLY A 28 17.05 4.59 14.18
N GLY A 29 17.16 3.89 15.30
CA GLY A 29 18.21 4.08 16.28
C GLY A 29 17.87 4.99 17.45
N ILE A 30 16.59 5.23 17.73
CA ILE A 30 16.16 5.97 18.93
C ILE A 30 16.86 5.44 20.19
N SER A 31 17.28 6.37 21.06
CA SER A 31 17.87 6.04 22.35
C SER A 31 16.82 5.45 23.29
N TRP A 32 17.24 4.65 24.27
CA TRP A 32 16.30 4.11 25.26
C TRP A 32 15.59 5.23 26.04
N ASP A 33 16.29 6.33 26.34
CA ASP A 33 15.73 7.43 27.12
C ASP A 33 14.66 8.21 26.32
N ASP A 34 14.90 8.45 25.03
CA ASP A 34 13.91 9.10 24.16
C ASP A 34 12.72 8.17 23.87
N PHE A 35 13.00 6.90 23.60
CA PHE A 35 11.99 5.85 23.46
C PHE A 35 11.08 5.77 24.67
N LYS A 36 11.67 5.82 25.87
CA LYS A 36 10.94 5.87 27.12
C LYS A 36 10.00 7.07 27.11
N MET A 37 10.49 8.29 26.88
CA MET A 37 9.61 9.46 26.92
C MET A 37 8.41 9.35 25.96
N GLN A 38 8.61 8.84 24.75
CA GLN A 38 7.54 8.63 23.78
C GLN A 38 6.56 7.53 24.20
N TRP A 39 7.06 6.34 24.53
CA TRP A 39 6.23 5.20 24.90
C TRP A 39 5.37 5.48 26.13
N PHE A 40 5.95 6.13 27.15
CA PHE A 40 5.24 6.48 28.39
C PHE A 40 4.28 7.67 28.25
N SER A 41 4.39 8.45 27.18
CA SER A 41 3.45 9.53 26.85
C SER A 41 2.21 9.03 26.09
N SER A 42 2.30 7.87 25.45
CA SER A 42 1.13 7.19 24.89
C SER A 42 0.26 6.66 26.04
N ASP A 43 -1.02 7.02 26.05
CA ASP A 43 -1.96 6.81 27.17
C ASP A 43 -2.30 5.31 27.43
N ASP A 44 -1.54 4.37 26.86
CA ASP A 44 -1.76 2.93 27.01
C ASP A 44 -1.18 2.43 28.34
N ARG A 45 -1.92 2.73 29.41
CA ARG A 45 -1.61 2.34 30.81
C ARG A 45 -1.74 0.83 31.07
N SER A 46 -1.99 0.02 30.05
CA SER A 46 -2.30 -1.41 30.18
C SER A 46 -1.07 -2.31 30.30
N GLU A 47 0.13 -1.81 29.99
CA GLU A 47 1.34 -2.63 30.04
C GLU A 47 1.84 -2.91 31.46
N LYS A 48 2.10 -4.21 31.72
CA LYS A 48 2.64 -4.68 33.00
C LYS A 48 4.04 -4.12 33.26
N PRO A 49 4.38 -3.78 34.52
CA PRO A 49 5.72 -3.31 34.90
C PRO A 49 6.86 -4.25 34.50
N GLU A 50 6.60 -5.56 34.48
CA GLU A 50 7.58 -6.61 34.13
C GLU A 50 7.99 -6.55 32.65
N SER A 51 7.05 -6.33 31.73
CA SER A 51 7.35 -6.16 30.29
C SER A 51 8.25 -4.95 30.05
N ARG A 52 8.03 -3.86 30.81
CA ARG A 52 8.83 -2.63 30.70
C ARG A 52 10.26 -2.83 31.15
N GLN A 53 10.48 -3.59 32.23
CA GLN A 53 11.82 -3.90 32.72
C GLN A 53 12.57 -4.81 31.74
N LEU A 54 11.90 -5.81 31.16
CA LEU A 54 12.48 -6.68 30.12
C LEU A 54 12.90 -5.89 28.87
N LEU A 55 12.06 -4.95 28.41
CA LEU A 55 12.41 -4.05 27.30
C LEU A 55 13.61 -3.16 27.63
N LYS A 56 13.64 -2.61 28.86
CA LYS A 56 14.76 -1.81 29.33
C LYS A 56 16.06 -2.61 29.28
N ASP A 57 16.04 -3.81 29.85
CA ASP A 57 17.24 -4.64 29.92
C ASP A 57 17.71 -5.03 28.52
N ARG A 58 16.77 -5.26 27.59
CA ARG A 58 17.03 -5.56 26.18
C ARG A 58 17.69 -4.40 25.43
N PHE A 59 17.07 -3.24 25.41
CA PHE A 59 17.52 -2.10 24.59
C PHE A 59 18.73 -1.36 25.20
N ASN A 60 19.06 -1.65 26.47
CA ASN A 60 20.32 -1.23 27.10
C ASN A 60 21.48 -2.21 26.89
N THR A 61 21.27 -3.37 26.26
CA THR A 61 22.40 -4.25 25.91
C THR A 61 23.28 -3.60 24.84
N PRO A 62 24.60 -3.82 24.85
CA PRO A 62 25.47 -3.27 23.81
C PRO A 62 25.24 -3.88 22.42
N ASN A 63 24.54 -5.01 22.31
CA ASN A 63 24.28 -5.72 21.07
C ASN A 63 22.92 -5.32 20.44
N GLN A 64 22.78 -4.04 20.07
CA GLN A 64 21.55 -3.52 19.43
C GLN A 64 21.55 -3.69 17.91
N PHE A 65 22.73 -3.55 17.31
CA PHE A 65 22.99 -3.66 15.88
C PHE A 65 24.18 -4.58 15.66
N LEU A 66 24.24 -5.20 14.49
CA LEU A 66 25.30 -6.11 14.08
C LEU A 66 26.59 -5.38 13.74
N LEU A 67 26.50 -4.18 13.15
CA LEU A 67 27.63 -3.40 12.64
C LEU A 67 27.90 -2.10 13.41
N SER A 68 27.20 -1.83 14.51
CA SER A 68 27.48 -0.66 15.36
C SER A 68 28.79 -0.79 16.12
N ASP A 69 29.55 0.31 16.24
CA ASP A 69 30.76 0.36 17.06
C ASP A 69 30.48 0.74 18.52
N LYS A 70 31.54 0.73 19.36
CA LYS A 70 31.46 1.11 20.78
C LYS A 70 31.13 2.59 21.04
N ILE A 71 31.10 3.44 20.00
CA ILE A 71 30.90 4.89 20.08
C ILE A 71 29.47 5.27 19.62
N SER A 72 28.57 4.29 19.50
CA SER A 72 27.15 4.50 19.12
C SER A 72 26.95 5.00 17.69
N ARG A 73 27.92 4.78 16.80
CA ARG A 73 27.73 5.11 15.39
C ARG A 73 26.94 4.01 14.68
N LEU A 74 25.93 4.42 13.95
CA LEU A 74 24.98 3.54 13.29
C LEU A 74 25.41 3.26 11.84
N CYS A 75 25.13 2.05 11.35
CA CYS A 75 25.34 1.70 9.95
C CYS A 75 24.06 2.00 9.15
N PRO A 76 24.08 2.96 8.19
CA PRO A 76 22.89 3.34 7.44
C PRO A 76 22.29 2.17 6.66
N LEU A 77 23.15 1.35 6.05
CA LEU A 77 22.73 0.19 5.27
C LEU A 77 22.09 -0.90 6.15
N GLU A 78 22.55 -1.07 7.40
CA GLU A 78 21.94 -1.99 8.35
C GLU A 78 20.52 -1.53 8.72
N ILE A 79 20.35 -0.25 9.04
CA ILE A 79 19.04 0.31 9.36
C ILE A 79 18.08 0.18 8.17
N LEU A 80 18.57 0.51 6.97
CA LEU A 80 17.80 0.33 5.75
C LEU A 80 17.35 -1.12 5.58
N TRP A 81 18.26 -2.09 5.78
CA TRP A 81 17.93 -3.50 5.68
C TRP A 81 16.87 -3.93 6.71
N LEU A 82 16.98 -3.47 7.97
CA LEU A 82 16.00 -3.79 9.02
C LEU A 82 14.61 -3.25 8.69
N LYS A 83 14.53 -1.99 8.27
CA LYS A 83 13.27 -1.34 7.87
C LYS A 83 12.69 -2.01 6.62
N TRP A 84 13.54 -2.36 5.65
CA TRP A 84 13.14 -3.11 4.46
C TRP A 84 12.63 -4.51 4.81
N HIS A 85 13.22 -5.18 5.80
CA HIS A 85 12.78 -6.50 6.23
C HIS A 85 11.38 -6.46 6.85
N VAL A 86 11.08 -5.45 7.68
CA VAL A 86 9.71 -5.21 8.18
C VAL A 86 8.72 -5.02 7.03
N PHE A 87 9.08 -4.20 6.04
CA PHE A 87 8.24 -4.00 4.87
C PHE A 87 8.04 -5.28 4.05
N SER A 88 9.09 -6.09 3.88
CA SER A 88 9.04 -7.38 3.19
C SER A 88 8.10 -8.36 3.85
N ASP A 89 8.14 -8.46 5.19
CA ASP A 89 7.22 -9.30 5.96
C ASP A 89 5.78 -8.83 5.81
N LEU A 90 5.55 -7.51 5.83
CA LEU A 90 4.22 -6.93 5.59
C LEU A 90 3.69 -7.27 4.19
N CYS A 91 4.53 -7.15 3.15
CA CYS A 91 4.15 -7.56 1.79
C CYS A 91 3.78 -9.04 1.71
N HIS A 92 4.54 -9.92 2.38
CA HIS A 92 4.24 -11.35 2.46
C HIS A 92 2.90 -11.60 3.16
N ASP A 93 2.65 -10.94 4.29
CA ASP A 93 1.41 -11.10 5.05
C ASP A 93 0.18 -10.64 4.25
N VAL A 94 0.28 -9.54 3.50
CA VAL A 94 -0.77 -9.05 2.59
C VAL A 94 -0.99 -10.02 1.43
N HIS A 95 0.07 -10.53 0.81
CA HIS A 95 -0.05 -11.52 -0.25
C HIS A 95 -0.74 -12.81 0.21
N VAL A 96 -0.32 -13.35 1.36
CA VAL A 96 -0.97 -14.51 1.99
C VAL A 96 -2.44 -14.20 2.30
N PHE A 97 -2.74 -13.01 2.79
CA PHE A 97 -4.12 -12.59 3.02
C PHE A 97 -4.95 -12.56 1.74
N HIS A 98 -4.47 -11.96 0.65
CA HIS A 98 -5.15 -11.93 -0.64
C HIS A 98 -5.38 -13.34 -1.20
N ARG A 99 -4.37 -14.20 -1.12
CA ARG A 99 -4.45 -15.60 -1.57
C ARG A 99 -5.50 -16.39 -0.78
N ASP A 100 -5.47 -16.29 0.55
CA ASP A 100 -6.30 -17.12 1.42
C ASP A 100 -7.75 -16.59 1.55
N LYS A 101 -7.95 -15.27 1.47
CA LYS A 101 -9.26 -14.63 1.67
C LYS A 101 -9.95 -14.20 0.38
N LYS A 102 -9.22 -14.16 -0.74
CA LYS A 102 -9.73 -13.68 -2.05
C LYS A 102 -10.46 -12.34 -1.96
N LYS A 103 -9.95 -11.43 -1.14
CA LYS A 103 -10.49 -10.07 -0.94
C LYS A 103 -9.37 -9.11 -0.52
N PRO A 104 -9.53 -7.81 -0.74
CA PRO A 104 -8.58 -6.80 -0.29
C PRO A 104 -8.68 -6.53 1.23
N HIS A 105 -7.62 -6.01 1.83
CA HIS A 105 -7.61 -5.61 3.25
C HIS A 105 -8.25 -4.23 3.44
N LEU A 106 -7.95 -3.26 2.56
CA LEU A 106 -8.42 -1.87 2.52
C LEU A 106 -8.22 -1.06 3.82
N ASN A 107 -7.33 -1.52 4.70
CA ASN A 107 -7.06 -0.89 5.98
C ASN A 107 -5.65 -1.23 6.44
N ILE A 108 -4.67 -1.09 5.54
CA ILE A 108 -3.26 -1.26 5.85
C ILE A 108 -2.76 0.12 6.31
N SER A 109 -2.44 0.21 7.59
CA SER A 109 -1.91 1.39 8.26
C SER A 109 -1.12 0.97 9.51
N PRO A 110 -0.38 1.86 10.17
CA PRO A 110 0.32 1.56 11.43
C PRO A 110 -0.56 0.85 12.46
N GLN A 111 -1.81 1.29 12.60
CA GLN A 111 -2.79 0.75 13.55
C GLN A 111 -3.28 -0.67 13.23
N SER A 112 -3.04 -1.16 12.00
CA SER A 112 -3.43 -2.50 11.55
C SER A 112 -2.29 -3.50 11.62
N VAL A 113 -1.08 -3.05 11.98
CA VAL A 113 0.13 -3.87 12.00
C VAL A 113 0.59 -4.01 13.44
N GLN A 114 0.76 -5.26 13.87
CA GLN A 114 1.31 -5.57 15.17
C GLN A 114 2.72 -6.13 15.00
N ILE A 115 3.69 -5.51 15.64
CA ILE A 115 5.06 -6.01 15.67
C ILE A 115 5.29 -6.63 17.03
N SER A 116 5.84 -7.83 17.05
CA SER A 116 6.14 -8.54 18.28
C SER A 116 7.58 -9.03 18.29
N THR A 117 8.18 -9.00 19.46
CA THR A 117 9.54 -9.53 19.67
C THR A 117 9.48 -10.64 20.73
N PRO A 118 10.22 -11.74 20.56
CA PRO A 118 10.26 -12.80 21.56
C PRO A 118 10.90 -12.26 22.84
N ASN A 119 10.45 -12.66 24.04
CA ASN A 119 11.03 -12.18 25.29
C ASN A 119 12.44 -12.75 25.58
N LEU A 120 12.77 -13.93 25.06
CA LEU A 120 14.10 -14.51 25.14
C LEU A 120 14.93 -14.10 23.92
N LEU A 121 16.06 -13.44 24.16
CA LEU A 121 17.03 -13.13 23.10
C LEU A 121 17.85 -14.37 22.78
N SER A 122 18.06 -14.63 21.49
CA SER A 122 19.14 -15.53 21.08
C SER A 122 20.48 -14.86 21.38
N GLU A 123 21.48 -15.60 21.87
CA GLU A 123 22.85 -15.08 22.01
C GLU A 123 23.48 -14.67 20.67
N SER A 124 22.90 -15.11 19.55
CA SER A 124 23.48 -14.99 18.21
C SER A 124 23.05 -13.76 17.40
N LEU A 125 21.91 -13.14 17.71
CA LEU A 125 21.37 -12.01 16.93
C LEU A 125 21.11 -10.78 17.80
N PRO A 126 21.34 -9.56 17.29
CA PRO A 126 21.02 -8.33 18.00
C PRO A 126 19.52 -8.18 18.26
N ALA A 127 19.15 -7.43 19.30
CA ALA A 127 17.76 -7.30 19.73
C ALA A 127 16.80 -6.77 18.65
N ARG A 128 17.29 -5.86 17.79
CA ARG A 128 16.49 -5.24 16.72
C ARG A 128 16.26 -6.16 15.51
N TRP A 129 17.02 -7.24 15.40
CA TRP A 129 16.92 -8.21 14.31
C TRP A 129 15.88 -9.30 14.57
N VAL A 130 15.43 -9.44 15.82
CA VAL A 130 14.53 -10.51 16.23
C VAL A 130 13.14 -9.93 16.45
N PHE A 131 12.34 -9.95 15.40
CA PHE A 131 10.93 -9.56 15.44
C PHE A 131 10.07 -10.48 14.59
N SER A 132 8.77 -10.33 14.75
CA SER A 132 7.77 -10.87 13.85
C SER A 132 6.69 -9.83 13.67
N LEU A 133 6.20 -9.71 12.44
CA LEU A 133 5.12 -8.82 12.08
C LEU A 133 3.84 -9.65 11.84
N ALA A 134 2.70 -9.09 12.23
CA ALA A 134 1.40 -9.66 11.93
C ALA A 134 0.42 -8.57 11.50
N LEU A 135 -0.21 -8.76 10.34
CA LEU A 135 -1.33 -7.93 9.89
C LEU A 135 -2.63 -8.33 10.60
N GLU A 136 -3.36 -7.35 11.14
CA GLU A 136 -4.61 -7.58 11.87
C GLU A 136 -5.79 -7.89 10.92
N LYS A 137 -5.90 -9.15 10.53
CA LYS A 137 -6.92 -9.67 9.57
C LYS A 137 -8.38 -9.37 9.94
N ARG A 138 -8.67 -9.03 11.21
CA ARG A 138 -10.03 -8.69 11.69
C ARG A 138 -10.45 -7.27 11.32
N LYS A 139 -9.46 -6.38 11.13
CA LYS A 139 -9.66 -5.00 10.69
C LYS A 139 -9.78 -4.87 9.18
N ALA A 140 -9.81 -5.97 8.45
CA ALA A 140 -9.96 -5.99 7.00
C ALA A 140 -11.36 -5.58 6.52
N SER A 141 -11.44 -5.25 5.23
CA SER A 141 -12.65 -4.91 4.50
C SER A 141 -13.78 -5.94 4.65
N ARG A 142 -15.02 -5.47 4.51
CA ARG A 142 -16.21 -6.32 4.46
C ARG A 142 -16.79 -6.29 3.06
N ARG A 143 -17.35 -7.40 2.61
CA ARG A 143 -18.08 -7.43 1.34
C ARG A 143 -19.30 -6.53 1.46
N PHE A 144 -19.55 -5.72 0.44
CA PHE A 144 -20.73 -4.89 0.38
C PHE A 144 -21.98 -5.76 0.15
N SER A 145 -23.10 -5.38 0.76
CA SER A 145 -24.38 -6.05 0.54
C SER A 145 -25.49 -5.01 0.56
N SER A 146 -26.31 -4.99 -0.50
CA SER A 146 -27.52 -4.20 -0.58
C SER A 146 -28.67 -5.08 -1.05
N LYS A 147 -29.87 -4.86 -0.49
CA LYS A 147 -31.08 -5.59 -0.94
C LYS A 147 -31.55 -5.14 -2.32
N GLU A 148 -31.16 -3.94 -2.75
CA GLU A 148 -31.60 -3.33 -4.00
C GLU A 148 -30.65 -3.63 -5.18
N MET A 149 -29.43 -4.08 -4.87
CA MET A 149 -28.39 -4.34 -5.86
C MET A 149 -28.40 -5.82 -6.25
N PRO A 150 -28.39 -6.16 -7.55
CA PRO A 150 -28.22 -7.53 -8.00
C PRO A 150 -26.99 -8.22 -7.37
N ASP A 151 -27.13 -9.50 -7.03
CA ASP A 151 -26.10 -10.27 -6.31
C ASP A 151 -24.76 -10.31 -7.06
N ASP A 152 -24.79 -10.36 -8.39
CA ASP A 152 -23.58 -10.42 -9.21
C ASP A 152 -22.72 -9.16 -9.08
N PHE A 153 -23.34 -7.98 -8.92
CA PHE A 153 -22.64 -6.73 -8.66
C PHE A 153 -22.09 -6.67 -7.22
N CYS A 154 -22.85 -7.15 -6.23
CA CYS A 154 -22.43 -7.14 -4.83
C CYS A 154 -21.15 -7.96 -4.59
N ARG A 155 -20.94 -9.05 -5.33
CA ARG A 155 -19.81 -9.97 -5.12
C ARG A 155 -18.44 -9.32 -5.27
N GLN A 156 -18.36 -8.29 -6.11
CA GLN A 156 -17.12 -7.59 -6.46
C GLN A 156 -16.83 -6.41 -5.53
N LEU A 157 -17.83 -5.93 -4.79
CA LEU A 157 -17.72 -4.71 -4.03
C LEU A 157 -17.30 -4.95 -2.57
N PHE A 158 -16.35 -4.15 -2.11
CA PHE A 158 -15.84 -4.18 -0.74
C PHE A 158 -15.94 -2.80 -0.11
N MET A 159 -16.43 -2.76 1.13
CA MET A 159 -16.45 -1.55 1.92
C MET A 159 -15.13 -1.40 2.67
N PRO A 160 -14.43 -0.26 2.49
CA PRO A 160 -13.28 0.05 3.31
C PRO A 160 -13.75 0.25 4.76
N PRO A 161 -13.01 -0.30 5.75
CA PRO A 161 -13.25 -0.02 7.15
C PRO A 161 -13.15 1.49 7.42
N LYS A 162 -13.87 1.98 8.43
CA LYS A 162 -13.64 3.35 8.92
C LYS A 162 -12.28 3.38 9.61
N GLY A 163 -11.26 3.83 8.90
CA GLY A 163 -9.94 4.09 9.46
C GLY A 163 -9.75 5.58 9.71
N ASP A 164 -9.02 5.91 10.76
CA ASP A 164 -8.70 7.29 11.14
C ASP A 164 -7.50 7.83 10.35
N ASP A 165 -6.67 6.92 9.83
CA ASP A 165 -5.37 7.21 9.22
C ASP A 165 -5.46 7.52 7.72
N LYS A 166 -5.85 8.76 7.41
CA LYS A 166 -6.06 9.24 6.03
C LYS A 166 -4.81 9.15 5.16
N ALA A 167 -3.61 9.28 5.70
CA ALA A 167 -2.39 9.28 4.88
C ALA A 167 -2.15 7.96 4.13
N TYR A 168 -2.64 6.83 4.67
CA TYR A 168 -2.44 5.48 4.10
C TYR A 168 -3.62 5.00 3.26
N GLN A 169 -4.76 5.69 3.35
CA GLN A 169 -5.91 5.41 2.51
C GLN A 169 -5.74 6.08 1.16
N MET A 170 -6.04 5.34 0.10
CA MET A 170 -5.96 5.86 -1.25
C MET A 170 -6.88 7.08 -1.45
N PRO A 171 -6.46 8.12 -2.20
CA PRO A 171 -7.24 9.35 -2.38
C PRO A 171 -8.71 9.14 -2.69
N ILE A 172 -9.01 8.27 -3.66
CA ILE A 172 -10.38 7.95 -4.08
C ILE A 172 -11.25 7.31 -3.00
N ILE A 173 -10.68 6.67 -1.98
CA ILE A 173 -11.42 6.12 -0.83
C ILE A 173 -11.84 7.24 0.13
N ARG A 174 -11.02 8.29 0.23
CA ARG A 174 -11.21 9.39 1.20
C ARG A 174 -12.08 10.50 0.65
N GLU A 175 -11.89 10.82 -0.63
CA GLU A 175 -12.49 11.97 -1.31
C GLU A 175 -13.89 11.66 -1.81
N GLN A 176 -14.17 10.39 -2.14
CA GLN A 176 -15.48 9.98 -2.64
C GLN A 176 -16.11 8.95 -1.70
N PRO A 177 -17.25 9.29 -1.06
CA PRO A 177 -17.95 8.31 -0.25
C PRO A 177 -18.45 7.16 -1.14
N PHE A 178 -18.41 5.95 -0.60
CA PHE A 178 -18.95 4.77 -1.28
C PHE A 178 -20.45 4.96 -1.57
N GLY A 179 -20.85 4.90 -2.84
CA GLY A 179 -22.22 5.23 -3.26
C GLY A 179 -22.48 6.73 -3.43
N ALA A 180 -21.44 7.54 -3.66
CA ALA A 180 -21.55 8.95 -4.02
C ALA A 180 -22.50 9.13 -5.20
N GLU A 181 -23.33 10.18 -5.13
CA GLU A 181 -24.34 10.49 -6.13
C GLU A 181 -23.94 11.75 -6.90
N VAL A 182 -24.00 11.65 -8.23
CA VAL A 182 -23.70 12.74 -9.17
C VAL A 182 -24.95 13.03 -9.99
N SER A 183 -25.23 14.30 -10.25
CA SER A 183 -26.34 14.70 -11.13
C SER A 183 -25.85 14.97 -12.55
N GLY A 184 -26.72 14.73 -13.53
CA GLY A 184 -26.37 14.92 -14.93
C GLY A 184 -27.55 14.78 -15.87
N MET A 185 -27.24 14.81 -17.17
CA MET A 185 -28.21 14.57 -18.23
C MET A 185 -27.97 13.18 -18.83
N VAL A 186 -29.04 12.51 -19.24
CA VAL A 186 -28.95 11.21 -19.92
C VAL A 186 -29.57 11.25 -21.30
N ALA A 187 -28.81 10.77 -22.28
CA ALA A 187 -29.31 10.45 -23.61
C ALA A 187 -29.27 8.93 -23.80
N VAL A 188 -30.45 8.32 -24.00
CA VAL A 188 -30.55 6.87 -24.22
C VAL A 188 -30.19 6.57 -25.67
N ARG A 189 -29.33 5.56 -25.89
CA ARG A 189 -28.89 5.12 -27.23
C ARG A 189 -29.64 3.89 -27.72
N SER A 190 -29.85 2.93 -26.82
CA SER A 190 -30.58 1.72 -27.13
C SER A 190 -31.37 1.23 -25.93
N ILE A 191 -32.45 0.51 -26.23
CA ILE A 191 -33.26 -0.21 -25.27
C ILE A 191 -33.63 -1.55 -25.91
N GLU A 192 -33.34 -2.64 -25.21
CA GLU A 192 -33.68 -4.00 -25.62
C GLU A 192 -34.51 -4.66 -24.54
N LYS A 193 -35.66 -5.22 -24.93
CA LYS A 193 -36.55 -5.94 -24.01
C LYS A 193 -36.03 -7.37 -23.81
N VAL A 194 -35.84 -7.78 -22.56
CA VAL A 194 -35.48 -9.16 -22.23
C VAL A 194 -36.78 -9.98 -22.10
N GLN A 195 -36.95 -11.00 -22.95
CA GLN A 195 -38.10 -11.89 -22.86
C GLN A 195 -37.88 -12.86 -21.68
N HIS A 196 -38.72 -12.75 -20.65
CA HIS A 196 -38.74 -13.74 -19.56
C HIS A 196 -39.56 -14.98 -19.95
N THR A 197 -38.99 -16.16 -19.72
CA THR A 197 -39.73 -17.43 -19.59
C THR A 197 -40.65 -17.35 -18.35
N GLU A 198 -41.84 -17.94 -18.45
CA GLU A 198 -43.04 -17.73 -17.61
C GLU A 198 -42.91 -17.96 -16.07
N GLU A 199 -41.74 -18.28 -15.54
CA GLU A 199 -41.58 -18.79 -14.16
C GLU A 199 -41.42 -17.71 -13.07
N GLU A 200 -41.32 -16.42 -13.40
CA GLU A 200 -41.10 -15.33 -12.42
C GLU A 200 -42.20 -14.26 -12.38
N ALA A 201 -43.46 -14.66 -12.56
CA ALA A 201 -44.59 -13.76 -12.34
C ALA A 201 -44.80 -13.51 -10.84
N GLU A 202 -44.16 -12.47 -10.30
CA GLU A 202 -44.54 -11.92 -9.00
C GLU A 202 -45.98 -11.39 -9.07
N GLU A 203 -46.87 -12.02 -8.30
CA GLU A 203 -48.22 -11.53 -7.98
C GLU A 203 -49.10 -11.10 -9.19
N GLY A 204 -49.03 -11.83 -10.31
CA GLY A 204 -49.95 -11.61 -11.44
C GLY A 204 -49.82 -10.26 -12.17
N LYS A 205 -48.78 -9.47 -11.86
CA LYS A 205 -48.42 -8.27 -12.62
C LYS A 205 -47.33 -8.63 -13.63
N GLN A 206 -47.61 -8.42 -14.91
CA GLN A 206 -46.58 -8.53 -15.94
C GLN A 206 -45.55 -7.43 -15.72
N THR A 207 -44.33 -7.84 -15.37
CA THR A 207 -43.17 -6.94 -15.26
C THR A 207 -42.26 -7.15 -16.47
N ILE A 208 -41.60 -6.08 -16.89
CA ILE A 208 -40.65 -6.06 -18.00
C ILE A 208 -39.27 -5.74 -17.44
N ALA A 209 -38.28 -6.53 -17.87
CA ALA A 209 -36.86 -6.22 -17.72
C ALA A 209 -36.28 -5.86 -19.10
N GLY A 210 -35.20 -5.09 -19.09
CA GLY A 210 -34.52 -4.70 -20.32
C GLY A 210 -33.06 -4.39 -20.12
N ILE A 211 -32.35 -4.23 -21.22
CA ILE A 211 -30.97 -3.76 -21.27
C ILE A 211 -30.98 -2.42 -21.97
N THR A 212 -30.20 -1.46 -21.49
CA THR A 212 -30.10 -0.14 -22.09
C THR A 212 -28.67 0.34 -22.13
N GLU A 213 -28.31 0.97 -23.25
CA GLU A 213 -27.09 1.74 -23.38
C GLU A 213 -27.45 3.23 -23.35
N PHE A 214 -26.75 4.02 -22.53
CA PHE A 214 -27.03 5.44 -22.37
C PHE A 214 -25.77 6.25 -22.09
N HIS A 215 -25.76 7.49 -22.57
CA HIS A 215 -24.70 8.46 -22.31
C HIS A 215 -25.11 9.35 -21.14
N PHE A 216 -24.38 9.24 -20.02
CA PHE A 216 -24.51 10.11 -18.86
C PHE A 216 -23.53 11.28 -18.98
N VAL A 217 -24.06 12.49 -19.19
CA VAL A 217 -23.29 13.72 -19.38
C VAL A 217 -23.20 14.48 -18.06
N THR A 218 -21.97 14.68 -17.58
CA THR A 218 -21.65 15.49 -16.40
C THR A 218 -20.20 15.99 -16.49
N GLU A 219 -19.91 17.11 -15.84
CA GLU A 219 -18.54 17.65 -15.69
C GLU A 219 -17.87 17.13 -14.40
N GLU A 220 -18.65 16.50 -13.51
CA GLU A 220 -18.16 16.01 -12.21
C GLU A 220 -17.39 14.68 -12.32
N ILE A 221 -17.54 13.94 -13.42
CA ILE A 221 -16.90 12.63 -13.63
C ILE A 221 -15.76 12.77 -14.63
N GLN A 222 -14.54 12.51 -14.16
CA GLN A 222 -13.34 12.44 -15.00
C GLN A 222 -12.97 10.96 -15.26
N GLN A 223 -12.34 10.69 -16.39
CA GLN A 223 -11.96 9.34 -16.83
C GLN A 223 -11.13 8.56 -15.80
N MET A 224 -10.19 9.23 -15.12
CA MET A 224 -9.33 8.59 -14.12
C MET A 224 -10.04 8.21 -12.82
N MET A 225 -11.30 8.64 -12.64
CA MET A 225 -12.02 8.41 -11.39
C MET A 225 -12.75 7.09 -11.35
N PHE A 226 -12.84 6.30 -12.42
CA PHE A 226 -13.57 5.04 -12.42
C PHE A 226 -12.77 3.85 -12.97
N SER A 227 -13.16 2.67 -12.54
CA SER A 227 -12.63 1.38 -12.97
C SER A 227 -13.67 0.63 -13.81
N GLU A 228 -13.22 -0.30 -14.65
CA GLU A 228 -14.07 -1.21 -15.43
C GLU A 228 -14.93 -2.13 -14.54
N HIS A 229 -14.62 -2.21 -13.25
CA HIS A 229 -15.35 -3.02 -12.27
C HIS A 229 -16.25 -2.19 -11.35
N ASP A 230 -16.27 -0.86 -11.51
CA ASP A 230 -17.19 -0.02 -10.76
C ASP A 230 -18.64 -0.34 -11.15
N VAL A 231 -19.53 -0.25 -10.17
CA VAL A 231 -20.97 -0.47 -10.37
C VAL A 231 -21.70 0.86 -10.25
N PHE A 232 -22.66 1.06 -11.13
CA PHE A 232 -23.41 2.29 -11.26
C PHE A 232 -24.90 2.01 -11.11
N LEU A 233 -25.60 2.87 -10.38
CA LEU A 233 -27.06 2.93 -10.37
C LEU A 233 -27.48 4.27 -10.94
N ALA A 234 -28.00 4.26 -12.16
CA ALA A 234 -28.61 5.43 -12.77
C ALA A 234 -30.10 5.48 -12.43
N LYS A 235 -30.59 6.66 -12.09
CA LYS A 235 -32.02 6.95 -11.93
C LYS A 235 -32.41 8.00 -12.96
N LEU A 236 -33.29 7.61 -13.87
CA LEU A 236 -33.75 8.48 -14.96
C LEU A 236 -35.17 8.95 -14.62
N TYR A 237 -35.34 10.25 -14.45
CA TYR A 237 -36.58 10.83 -13.98
C TYR A 237 -37.39 11.41 -15.15
N PHE A 238 -38.67 11.05 -15.22
CA PHE A 238 -39.60 11.72 -16.12
C PHE A 238 -40.03 13.07 -15.52
N TYR A 239 -40.23 14.08 -16.37
CA TYR A 239 -40.61 15.43 -15.93
C TYR A 239 -41.96 15.46 -15.20
N ASP A 240 -42.88 14.59 -15.60
CA ASP A 240 -44.24 14.49 -15.09
C ASP A 240 -44.38 13.53 -13.88
N GLU A 241 -43.40 12.67 -13.61
CA GLU A 241 -43.43 11.65 -12.54
C GLU A 241 -42.06 11.49 -11.86
N PRO A 242 -41.62 12.47 -11.05
CA PRO A 242 -40.31 12.41 -10.39
C PRO A 242 -40.20 11.32 -9.32
N ASP A 243 -41.31 10.79 -8.80
CA ASP A 243 -41.31 9.79 -7.73
C ASP A 243 -41.12 8.35 -8.25
N HIS A 244 -41.12 8.15 -9.57
CA HIS A 244 -41.00 6.84 -10.21
C HIS A 244 -39.91 6.88 -11.29
N PRO A 245 -38.62 6.88 -10.91
CA PRO A 245 -37.54 6.85 -11.88
C PRO A 245 -37.37 5.47 -12.52
N VAL A 246 -36.85 5.46 -13.75
CA VAL A 246 -36.27 4.25 -14.35
C VAL A 246 -34.92 4.00 -13.70
N GLU A 247 -34.82 2.88 -12.97
CA GLU A 247 -33.59 2.46 -12.31
C GLU A 247 -32.78 1.51 -13.19
N VAL A 248 -31.53 1.86 -13.46
CA VAL A 248 -30.62 1.08 -14.31
C VAL A 248 -29.35 0.74 -13.54
N TRP A 249 -29.07 -0.54 -13.39
CA TRP A 249 -27.81 -1.04 -12.85
C TRP A 249 -26.83 -1.33 -13.99
N ALA A 250 -25.69 -0.64 -13.99
CA ALA A 250 -24.65 -0.76 -15.01
C ALA A 250 -23.30 -1.10 -14.37
N SER A 251 -22.46 -1.84 -15.10
CA SER A 251 -21.05 -2.08 -14.73
C SER A 251 -20.09 -1.87 -15.88
N GLN A 252 -20.58 -1.77 -17.11
CA GLN A 252 -19.77 -1.46 -18.28
C GLN A 252 -19.78 0.05 -18.49
N ALA A 253 -18.62 0.68 -18.30
CA ALA A 253 -18.44 2.12 -18.48
C ALA A 253 -17.34 2.40 -19.50
N THR A 254 -17.65 3.19 -20.52
CA THR A 254 -16.66 3.72 -21.47
C THR A 254 -16.52 5.22 -21.28
N PRO A 255 -15.29 5.74 -21.03
CA PRO A 255 -15.08 7.18 -20.91
C PRO A 255 -15.35 7.91 -22.21
N LEU A 256 -15.93 9.12 -22.11
CA LEU A 256 -16.14 10.05 -23.22
C LEU A 256 -15.55 11.42 -22.85
N GLU A 257 -15.39 12.31 -23.84
CA GLU A 257 -14.88 13.69 -23.60
C GLU A 257 -15.73 14.44 -22.57
N LYS A 258 -17.04 14.18 -22.54
CA LYS A 258 -17.99 14.73 -21.57
C LYS A 258 -18.86 13.61 -21.01
N GLY A 259 -18.54 13.15 -19.81
CA GLY A 259 -19.28 12.10 -19.11
C GLY A 259 -18.88 10.68 -19.52
N ILE A 260 -19.82 9.74 -19.42
CA ILE A 260 -19.57 8.30 -19.56
C ILE A 260 -20.68 7.61 -20.36
N LEU A 261 -20.30 6.62 -21.15
CA LEU A 261 -21.23 5.69 -21.77
C LEU A 261 -21.42 4.50 -20.84
N LEU A 262 -22.66 4.18 -20.50
CA LEU A 262 -23.02 3.08 -19.62
C LEU A 262 -23.90 2.07 -20.35
N ASN A 263 -23.65 0.79 -20.08
CA ASN A 263 -24.52 -0.31 -20.49
C ASN A 263 -24.97 -1.08 -19.24
N GLY A 264 -26.28 -1.23 -19.07
CA GLY A 264 -26.85 -1.80 -17.86
C GLY A 264 -28.23 -2.43 -18.01
N ALA A 265 -28.62 -3.16 -16.98
CA ALA A 265 -29.92 -3.79 -16.84
C ALA A 265 -30.91 -2.87 -16.13
N ILE A 266 -32.09 -2.73 -16.73
CA ILE A 266 -33.22 -1.99 -16.18
C ILE A 266 -33.88 -2.85 -15.10
N LYS A 267 -34.13 -2.26 -13.93
CA LYS A 267 -34.89 -2.90 -12.86
C LYS A 267 -36.32 -3.20 -13.36
N LYS A 268 -36.84 -4.38 -13.00
CA LYS A 268 -38.20 -4.80 -13.36
C LYS A 268 -39.21 -3.69 -13.06
N MET A 269 -40.00 -3.33 -14.07
CA MET A 269 -41.06 -2.31 -14.01
C MET A 269 -42.32 -2.82 -14.69
N ASP A 270 -43.46 -2.16 -14.46
CA ASP A 270 -44.71 -2.54 -15.13
C ASP A 270 -44.72 -2.13 -16.63
N VAL A 271 -45.68 -2.70 -17.37
CA VAL A 271 -45.80 -2.49 -18.82
C VAL A 271 -46.02 -1.02 -19.19
N ALA A 272 -46.81 -0.29 -18.41
CA ALA A 272 -47.12 1.11 -18.71
C ALA A 272 -45.88 2.01 -18.55
N HIS A 273 -45.10 1.76 -17.50
CA HIS A 273 -43.85 2.45 -17.24
C HIS A 273 -42.80 2.14 -18.33
N TRP A 274 -42.75 0.89 -18.80
CA TRP A 274 -41.89 0.50 -19.91
C TRP A 274 -42.26 1.22 -21.22
N GLU A 275 -43.54 1.23 -21.60
CA GLU A 275 -44.00 1.90 -22.83
C GLU A 275 -43.69 3.40 -22.80
N LYS A 276 -43.81 4.02 -21.62
CA LYS A 276 -43.41 5.42 -21.41
C LYS A 276 -41.90 5.62 -21.58
N PHE A 277 -41.07 4.75 -21.02
CA PHE A 277 -39.61 4.80 -21.20
C PHE A 277 -39.21 4.61 -22.67
N GLU A 278 -39.80 3.64 -23.36
CA GLU A 278 -39.56 3.37 -24.77
C GLU A 278 -39.99 4.55 -25.66
N GLY A 279 -41.12 5.19 -25.34
CA GLY A 279 -41.56 6.43 -26.00
C GLY A 279 -40.64 7.63 -25.73
N ALA A 280 -39.97 7.66 -24.59
CA ALA A 280 -39.04 8.72 -24.18
C ALA A 280 -37.59 8.48 -24.62
N LYS A 281 -37.27 7.38 -25.31
CA LYS A 281 -35.88 7.00 -25.64
C LYS A 281 -35.13 8.05 -26.47
N GLU A 282 -35.83 8.77 -27.35
CA GLU A 282 -35.26 9.83 -28.19
C GLU A 282 -35.16 11.18 -27.44
N SER A 283 -35.65 11.24 -26.20
CA SER A 283 -35.64 12.43 -25.37
C SER A 283 -34.44 12.46 -24.43
N ILE A 284 -34.07 13.66 -23.98
CA ILE A 284 -33.02 13.85 -22.99
C ILE A 284 -33.65 13.89 -21.60
N PHE A 285 -33.18 13.02 -20.71
CA PHE A 285 -33.49 13.08 -19.28
C PHE A 285 -32.62 14.15 -18.63
N SER A 286 -33.19 15.32 -18.36
CA SER A 286 -32.45 16.50 -17.88
C SER A 286 -32.10 16.49 -16.40
N HIS A 287 -32.72 15.59 -15.61
CA HIS A 287 -32.56 15.49 -14.17
C HIS A 287 -32.26 14.04 -13.77
N ALA A 288 -31.20 13.45 -14.34
CA ALA A 288 -30.79 12.10 -13.98
C ALA A 288 -29.79 12.12 -12.81
N THR A 289 -29.80 11.07 -11.99
CA THR A 289 -28.77 10.87 -10.98
C THR A 289 -28.03 9.56 -11.19
N LEU A 290 -26.77 9.54 -10.78
CA LEU A 290 -25.88 8.39 -10.90
C LEU A 290 -25.20 8.15 -9.56
N LYS A 291 -25.53 7.02 -8.92
CA LYS A 291 -24.79 6.53 -7.76
C LYS A 291 -23.64 5.65 -8.20
N ILE A 292 -22.46 5.88 -7.64
CA ILE A 292 -21.22 5.22 -8.04
C ILE A 292 -20.70 4.37 -6.88
N TYR A 293 -20.62 3.06 -7.11
CA TYR A 293 -20.08 2.07 -6.18
C TYR A 293 -18.72 1.59 -6.67
N LYS A 294 -17.66 2.06 -6.02
CA LYS A 294 -16.28 1.79 -6.43
C LYS A 294 -15.83 0.38 -6.08
N ALA A 295 -15.23 -0.32 -7.03
CA ALA A 295 -14.61 -1.62 -6.80
C ALA A 295 -13.18 -1.47 -6.24
N TYR A 296 -13.06 -1.21 -4.94
CA TYR A 296 -11.76 -1.11 -4.28
C TYR A 296 -11.12 -2.49 -4.09
N HIS A 297 -9.92 -2.70 -4.66
CA HIS A 297 -9.22 -4.00 -4.65
C HIS A 297 -7.74 -3.90 -4.26
N ALA A 298 -6.96 -4.94 -4.59
CA ALA A 298 -5.53 -5.05 -4.33
C ALA A 298 -4.71 -3.79 -4.70
N PRO A 299 -5.01 -3.03 -5.77
CA PRO A 299 -4.35 -1.74 -6.03
C PRO A 299 -4.44 -0.73 -4.87
N CYS A 300 -5.54 -0.73 -4.11
CA CYS A 300 -5.69 0.13 -2.94
C CYS A 300 -4.78 -0.31 -1.79
N ASP A 301 -4.59 -1.61 -1.61
CA ASP A 301 -3.65 -2.17 -0.62
C ASP A 301 -2.20 -1.88 -1.01
N LEU A 302 -1.89 -1.90 -2.30
CA LEU A 302 -0.60 -1.46 -2.87
C LEU A 302 -0.30 -0.01 -2.52
N TYR A 303 -1.27 0.89 -2.69
CA TYR A 303 -1.13 2.28 -2.28
C TYR A 303 -0.75 2.39 -0.79
N SER A 304 -1.51 1.69 0.07
CA SER A 304 -1.24 1.69 1.51
C SER A 304 0.14 1.11 1.84
N LEU A 305 0.57 0.04 1.17
CA LEU A 305 1.92 -0.52 1.31
C LEU A 305 3.00 0.48 0.90
N GLY A 306 2.81 1.18 -0.22
CA GLY A 306 3.74 2.23 -0.65
C GLY A 306 3.87 3.35 0.38
N MET A 307 2.75 3.77 1.00
CA MET A 307 2.76 4.73 2.09
C MET A 307 3.41 4.19 3.38
N MET A 308 3.23 2.90 3.70
CA MET A 308 3.93 2.24 4.81
C MET A 308 5.45 2.17 4.58
N LEU A 309 5.88 1.93 3.34
CA LEU A 309 7.30 1.97 2.99
C LEU A 309 7.86 3.40 3.13
N LEU A 310 7.15 4.40 2.61
CA LEU A 310 7.56 5.80 2.73
C LEU A 310 7.61 6.24 4.19
N HIS A 311 6.69 5.77 5.03
CA HIS A 311 6.77 5.95 6.47
C HIS A 311 8.10 5.40 7.00
N LEU A 312 8.37 4.11 6.79
CA LEU A 312 9.59 3.47 7.29
C LEU A 312 10.85 4.22 6.85
N LEU A 313 10.91 4.67 5.60
CA LEU A 313 12.10 5.30 5.03
C LEU A 313 12.27 6.77 5.43
N LEU A 314 11.18 7.53 5.59
CA LEU A 314 11.21 8.99 5.60
C LEU A 314 10.66 9.63 6.88
N VAL A 315 9.86 8.95 7.69
CA VAL A 315 9.33 9.50 8.94
C VAL A 315 10.35 9.31 10.07
N ASN A 316 10.56 10.37 10.84
CA ASN A 316 11.48 10.43 11.97
C ASN A 316 11.07 11.55 12.94
N GLU A 317 11.92 11.89 13.92
CA GLU A 317 11.58 12.90 14.94
C GLU A 317 11.41 14.33 14.38
N GLU A 318 12.06 14.63 13.25
CA GLU A 318 12.06 15.96 12.62
C GLU A 318 10.98 16.08 11.54
N GLN A 319 10.52 14.95 11.00
CA GLN A 319 9.63 14.88 9.85
C GLN A 319 8.48 13.90 10.09
N GLY A 320 7.26 14.43 10.14
CA GLY A 320 6.04 13.66 10.30
C GLY A 320 5.47 13.11 8.98
N ILE A 321 4.50 12.20 9.10
CA ILE A 321 3.84 11.57 7.94
C ILE A 321 3.09 12.57 7.05
N ASP A 322 2.53 13.65 7.60
CA ASP A 322 1.79 14.66 6.82
C ASP A 322 2.71 15.42 5.84
N GLU A 323 3.95 15.69 6.24
CA GLU A 323 4.95 16.35 5.40
C GLU A 323 5.40 15.42 4.27
N VAL A 324 5.69 14.16 4.59
CA VAL A 324 6.02 13.09 3.62
C VAL A 324 4.88 12.92 2.62
N TYR A 325 3.66 12.77 3.11
CA TYR A 325 2.47 12.61 2.29
C TYR A 325 2.28 13.80 1.33
N SER A 326 2.42 15.03 1.82
CA SER A 326 2.32 16.24 0.99
C SER A 326 3.38 16.28 -0.11
N ALA A 327 4.62 15.87 0.19
CA ALA A 327 5.69 15.80 -0.80
C ALA A 327 5.43 14.71 -1.85
N VAL A 328 4.93 13.54 -1.43
CA VAL A 328 4.54 12.45 -2.33
C VAL A 328 3.43 12.88 -3.28
N GLN A 329 2.44 13.65 -2.82
CA GLN A 329 1.40 14.20 -3.68
C GLN A 329 1.96 15.16 -4.73
N ARG A 330 2.82 16.10 -4.32
CA ARG A 330 3.48 17.04 -5.27
C ARG A 330 4.28 16.29 -6.32
N LEU A 331 5.02 15.27 -5.89
CA LEU A 331 5.81 14.44 -6.79
C LEU A 331 4.92 13.65 -7.75
N ALA A 332 3.87 12.99 -7.25
CA ALA A 332 2.94 12.21 -8.05
C ALA A 332 2.30 13.02 -9.19
N LEU A 333 2.04 14.32 -8.98
CA LEU A 333 1.55 15.22 -10.03
C LEU A 333 2.59 15.51 -11.13
N ARG A 334 3.88 15.45 -10.80
CA ARG A 334 4.99 15.71 -11.72
C ARG A 334 5.48 14.45 -12.45
N LEU A 335 5.16 13.26 -11.95
CA LEU A 335 5.64 11.99 -12.49
C LEU A 335 5.14 11.64 -13.92
N PRO A 336 3.86 11.85 -14.29
CA PRO A 336 3.35 11.42 -15.60
C PRO A 336 4.20 11.91 -16.80
N PRO A 337 4.55 13.21 -16.93
CA PRO A 337 5.40 13.66 -18.04
C PRO A 337 6.83 13.12 -17.98
N MET A 338 7.34 12.71 -16.81
CA MET A 338 8.70 12.18 -16.67
C MET A 338 8.83 10.74 -17.17
N VAL A 339 7.78 9.95 -16.98
CA VAL A 339 7.77 8.52 -17.34
C VAL A 339 7.20 8.29 -18.74
N GLN A 340 6.58 9.31 -19.33
CA GLN A 340 6.05 9.25 -20.67
C GLN A 340 7.15 8.94 -21.70
N GLY A 341 6.91 7.93 -22.53
CA GLY A 341 7.81 7.53 -23.61
C GLY A 341 9.03 6.72 -23.16
N LEU A 342 9.14 6.36 -21.89
CA LEU A 342 10.18 5.46 -21.41
C LEU A 342 9.76 3.99 -21.61
N GLY A 343 10.64 3.20 -22.22
CA GLY A 343 10.53 1.75 -22.29
C GLY A 343 11.23 1.06 -21.11
N PRO A 344 11.15 -0.29 -21.05
CA PRO A 344 11.84 -1.08 -20.01
C PRO A 344 13.36 -0.87 -19.96
N GLU A 345 13.97 -0.57 -21.10
CA GLU A 345 15.43 -0.37 -21.24
C GLU A 345 15.91 1.02 -20.76
N ASP A 346 15.00 1.97 -20.54
CA ASP A 346 15.33 3.36 -20.20
C ASP A 346 15.49 3.59 -18.70
N GLN A 347 15.86 2.55 -17.93
CA GLN A 347 15.97 2.62 -16.48
C GLN A 347 17.00 3.66 -16.01
N SER A 348 18.12 3.83 -16.72
CA SER A 348 19.12 4.85 -16.41
C SER A 348 18.56 6.27 -16.57
N ILE A 349 17.82 6.53 -17.65
CA ILE A 349 17.18 7.82 -17.91
C ILE A 349 16.13 8.13 -16.84
N LEU A 350 15.36 7.12 -16.44
CA LEU A 350 14.39 7.24 -15.34
C LEU A 350 15.11 7.64 -14.04
N LEU A 351 16.20 6.96 -13.69
CA LEU A 351 16.98 7.25 -12.49
C LEU A 351 17.52 8.68 -12.48
N GLU A 352 18.13 9.13 -13.58
CA GLU A 352 18.65 10.49 -13.71
C GLU A 352 17.55 11.56 -13.55
N ARG A 353 16.40 11.37 -14.21
CA ARG A 353 15.25 12.27 -14.09
C ARG A 353 14.72 12.34 -12.67
N PHE A 354 14.64 11.20 -11.98
CA PHE A 354 14.19 11.14 -10.59
C PHE A 354 15.17 11.81 -9.64
N GLN A 355 16.48 11.56 -9.79
CA GLN A 355 17.50 12.20 -8.97
C GLN A 355 17.43 13.73 -9.05
N ALA A 356 17.21 14.29 -10.25
CA ALA A 356 17.06 15.73 -10.44
C ALA A 356 15.88 16.31 -9.63
N ILE A 357 14.72 15.64 -9.61
CA ILE A 357 13.56 16.11 -8.83
C ILE A 357 13.75 15.84 -7.34
N MET A 358 14.38 14.74 -6.95
CA MET A 358 14.68 14.46 -5.54
C MET A 358 15.59 15.52 -4.94
N LEU A 359 16.46 16.16 -5.73
CA LEU A 359 17.27 17.30 -5.29
C LEU A 359 16.40 18.56 -4.99
N GLU A 360 15.30 18.75 -5.71
CA GLU A 360 14.38 19.87 -5.44
C GLU A 360 13.55 19.65 -4.17
N GLU A 361 13.18 18.40 -3.90
CA GLU A 361 12.42 17.99 -2.69
C GLU A 361 13.36 17.38 -1.61
N ALA A 362 14.66 17.69 -1.68
CA ALA A 362 15.72 17.09 -0.87
C ALA A 362 15.49 17.11 0.64
N PRO A 363 14.87 18.15 1.25
CA PRO A 363 14.59 18.13 2.69
C PRO A 363 13.79 16.91 3.12
N VAL A 364 12.85 16.45 2.26
CA VAL A 364 11.94 15.35 2.61
C VAL A 364 12.48 13.98 2.22
N PHE A 365 13.10 13.88 1.05
CA PHE A 365 13.57 12.61 0.48
C PHE A 365 15.06 12.31 0.74
N SER A 366 15.66 12.98 1.72
CA SER A 366 17.05 12.73 2.08
C SER A 366 17.27 11.33 2.66
N LYS A 367 18.39 10.70 2.32
CA LYS A 367 18.86 9.45 2.93
C LYS A 367 19.03 9.54 4.45
N SER A 368 19.25 10.75 4.98
CA SER A 368 19.35 10.97 6.43
C SER A 368 18.05 10.68 7.16
N ALA A 369 16.91 10.69 6.46
CA ALA A 369 15.61 10.42 7.07
C ALA A 369 15.45 8.97 7.54
N ILE A 370 16.33 8.06 7.12
CA ILE A 370 16.34 6.67 7.57
C ILE A 370 16.62 6.54 9.08
N PHE A 371 17.33 7.50 9.66
CA PHE A 371 17.64 7.56 11.08
C PHE A 371 16.50 8.23 11.85
N TYR A 372 16.37 7.87 13.12
CA TYR A 372 15.44 8.52 14.04
C TYR A 372 15.77 10.00 14.28
N SER A 373 17.06 10.34 14.41
CA SER A 373 17.55 11.70 14.68
C SER A 373 18.69 12.09 13.74
N SER A 374 18.73 13.37 13.34
CA SER A 374 19.82 13.96 12.55
C SER A 374 21.19 13.90 13.26
N LYS A 375 21.20 13.75 14.59
CA LYS A 375 22.43 13.59 15.38
C LYS A 375 23.18 12.29 15.06
N HIS A 376 22.51 11.30 14.48
CA HIS A 376 23.10 10.04 14.06
C HIS A 376 23.73 10.08 12.65
N GLN A 377 23.86 11.27 12.05
CA GLN A 377 24.50 11.45 10.75
C GLN A 377 25.99 11.07 10.73
N GLU A 378 26.66 11.02 11.89
CA GLU A 378 27.98 10.38 12.03
C GLU A 378 27.85 8.86 11.91
N SER A 379 27.81 8.38 10.67
CA SER A 379 27.67 6.96 10.35
C SER A 379 29.00 6.21 10.29
N ILE A 380 28.96 4.91 10.59
CA ILE A 380 30.05 3.96 10.30
C ILE A 380 29.57 2.98 9.23
N GLY A 381 30.50 2.54 8.39
CA GLY A 381 30.23 1.54 7.37
C GLY A 381 29.79 2.15 6.04
N PRO A 382 29.30 1.32 5.10
CA PRO A 382 28.94 1.79 3.76
C PRO A 382 27.80 2.80 3.80
N PRO A 383 27.92 3.91 3.05
CA PRO A 383 26.76 4.76 2.80
C PRO A 383 25.76 4.01 1.91
N ILE A 384 24.48 4.33 2.06
CA ILE A 384 23.45 3.94 1.09
C ILE A 384 23.78 4.65 -0.23
N SER A 385 23.94 3.88 -1.30
CA SER A 385 24.22 4.44 -2.63
C SER A 385 23.01 5.26 -3.13
N ASP A 386 23.28 6.32 -3.89
CA ASP A 386 22.21 7.17 -4.44
C ASP A 386 21.27 6.37 -5.36
N ASN A 387 21.82 5.40 -6.10
CA ASN A 387 21.03 4.55 -6.97
C ASN A 387 20.08 3.65 -6.17
N LEU A 388 20.57 2.95 -5.13
CA LEU A 388 19.72 2.12 -4.29
C LEU A 388 18.59 2.96 -3.65
N TRP A 389 18.94 4.12 -3.09
CA TRP A 389 17.95 5.01 -2.49
C TRP A 389 16.89 5.48 -3.50
N THR A 390 17.32 5.94 -4.67
CA THR A 390 16.41 6.39 -5.73
C THR A 390 15.51 5.26 -6.22
N GLU A 391 16.05 4.05 -6.39
CA GLU A 391 15.27 2.88 -6.80
C GLU A 391 14.19 2.50 -5.79
N LEU A 392 14.48 2.59 -4.48
CA LEU A 392 13.49 2.35 -3.43
C LEU A 392 12.36 3.38 -3.43
N LEU A 393 12.70 4.66 -3.63
CA LEU A 393 11.71 5.73 -3.75
C LEU A 393 10.85 5.56 -5.02
N ILE A 394 11.46 5.21 -6.16
CA ILE A 394 10.74 4.87 -7.38
C ILE A 394 9.80 3.70 -7.12
N PHE A 395 10.27 2.64 -6.47
CA PHE A 395 9.46 1.48 -6.13
C PHE A 395 8.26 1.88 -5.24
N ALA A 396 8.47 2.70 -4.22
CA ALA A 396 7.38 3.23 -3.41
C ALA A 396 6.37 4.03 -4.25
N LEU A 397 6.83 4.85 -5.19
CA LEU A 397 5.96 5.64 -6.06
C LEU A 397 5.20 4.78 -7.07
N ARG A 398 5.78 3.67 -7.54
CA ARG A 398 5.06 2.68 -8.38
C ARG A 398 3.91 2.00 -7.62
N LEU A 399 4.03 1.88 -6.30
CA LEU A 399 2.97 1.36 -5.42
C LEU A 399 1.87 2.41 -5.15
N THR A 400 2.22 3.70 -5.03
CA THR A 400 1.29 4.77 -4.64
C THR A 400 0.64 5.54 -5.79
N THR A 401 0.92 5.18 -7.04
CA THR A 401 0.41 5.90 -8.23
C THR A 401 -0.26 4.95 -9.22
N PHE A 402 -1.01 5.52 -10.17
CA PHE A 402 -1.68 4.79 -11.26
C PHE A 402 -1.27 5.32 -12.65
N ILE A 403 0.03 5.45 -12.87
CA ILE A 403 0.59 5.98 -14.11
C ILE A 403 0.83 4.82 -15.08
N PRO A 404 0.14 4.79 -16.25
CA PRO A 404 0.30 3.71 -17.23
C PRO A 404 1.76 3.50 -17.64
N GLY A 405 2.22 2.25 -17.62
CA GLY A 405 3.59 1.87 -17.98
C GLY A 405 4.64 2.11 -16.89
N PHE A 406 4.28 2.76 -15.78
CA PHE A 406 5.19 2.98 -14.64
C PHE A 406 4.71 2.23 -13.40
N SER A 407 3.44 2.38 -13.03
CA SER A 407 2.86 1.81 -11.82
C SER A 407 2.48 0.34 -11.98
N TYR A 408 2.31 -0.36 -10.87
CA TYR A 408 1.83 -1.76 -10.88
C TYR A 408 0.37 -1.91 -11.31
N SER A 409 -0.42 -0.83 -11.19
CA SER A 409 -1.85 -0.85 -11.46
C SER A 409 -2.29 0.38 -12.23
N ARG A 410 -3.32 0.22 -13.05
CA ARG A 410 -3.91 1.27 -13.90
C ARG A 410 -4.98 2.09 -13.19
N ASN A 411 -5.67 1.49 -12.22
CA ASN A 411 -6.72 2.12 -11.43
C ASN A 411 -6.99 1.31 -10.14
N HIS A 412 -7.94 1.76 -9.31
CA HIS A 412 -8.26 1.18 -8.01
C HIS A 412 -8.87 -0.23 -8.04
N GLY A 413 -9.43 -0.62 -9.18
CA GLY A 413 -10.07 -1.91 -9.40
C GLY A 413 -9.28 -2.86 -10.30
N ASP A 414 -8.08 -2.49 -10.76
CA ASP A 414 -7.23 -3.30 -11.65
C ASP A 414 -6.79 -4.62 -10.99
N VAL A 415 -7.65 -5.65 -11.05
CA VAL A 415 -7.48 -6.92 -10.37
C VAL A 415 -8.03 -8.08 -11.20
N ASP A 416 -7.32 -9.21 -11.16
CA ASP A 416 -7.90 -10.50 -11.53
C ASP A 416 -8.70 -11.05 -10.34
N PHE A 417 -10.02 -11.10 -10.44
CA PHE A 417 -10.90 -11.60 -9.38
C PHE A 417 -10.70 -13.09 -9.05
N GLU A 418 -10.24 -13.89 -10.03
CA GLU A 418 -9.95 -15.30 -9.80
C GLU A 418 -8.63 -15.48 -9.04
N HIS A 419 -7.67 -14.59 -9.33
CA HIS A 419 -6.32 -14.63 -8.76
C HIS A 419 -5.86 -13.28 -8.19
N PRO A 420 -6.55 -12.73 -7.15
CA PRO A 420 -6.27 -11.38 -6.64
C PRO A 420 -4.88 -11.21 -6.02
N HIS A 421 -4.19 -12.32 -5.73
CA HIS A 421 -2.85 -12.36 -5.17
C HIS A 421 -1.73 -12.17 -6.21
N LEU A 422 -2.01 -12.27 -7.52
CA LEU A 422 -0.98 -12.18 -8.56
C LEU A 422 -0.32 -10.80 -8.63
N LEU A 423 -1.08 -9.74 -8.38
CA LEU A 423 -0.54 -8.38 -8.33
C LEU A 423 0.48 -8.24 -7.19
N MET A 424 0.14 -8.76 -6.00
CA MET A 424 1.09 -8.83 -4.88
C MET A 424 2.28 -9.75 -5.15
N ALA A 425 2.11 -10.81 -5.94
CA ALA A 425 3.22 -11.70 -6.29
C ALA A 425 4.31 -10.95 -7.08
N GLN A 426 3.92 -10.05 -7.99
CA GLN A 426 4.86 -9.19 -8.73
C GLN A 426 5.65 -8.28 -7.76
N VAL A 427 4.97 -7.70 -6.77
CA VAL A 427 5.61 -6.88 -5.74
C VAL A 427 6.60 -7.69 -4.91
N ILE A 428 6.25 -8.92 -4.51
CA ILE A 428 7.12 -9.79 -3.71
C ILE A 428 8.43 -10.12 -4.43
N VAL A 429 8.40 -10.33 -5.75
CA VAL A 429 9.63 -10.60 -6.53
C VAL A 429 10.60 -9.43 -6.41
N VAL A 430 10.11 -8.20 -6.66
CA VAL A 430 10.95 -7.00 -6.55
C VAL A 430 11.44 -6.78 -5.11
N VAL A 431 10.59 -7.08 -4.12
CA VAL A 431 10.96 -6.99 -2.71
C VAL A 431 12.10 -7.95 -2.36
N ALA A 432 12.02 -9.19 -2.84
CA ALA A 432 13.06 -10.20 -2.64
C ALA A 432 14.37 -9.80 -3.31
N ASP A 433 14.31 -9.24 -4.52
CA ASP A 433 15.49 -8.77 -5.25
C ASP A 433 16.24 -7.67 -4.49
N PHE A 434 15.52 -6.67 -3.95
CA PHE A 434 16.12 -5.65 -3.07
C PHE A 434 16.67 -6.25 -1.78
N SER A 435 15.95 -7.19 -1.14
CA SER A 435 16.43 -7.84 0.09
C SER A 435 17.75 -8.57 -0.14
N GLU A 436 17.88 -9.30 -1.25
CA GLU A 436 19.13 -10.00 -1.58
C GLU A 436 20.24 -9.02 -1.96
N ARG A 437 19.96 -7.94 -2.71
CA ARG A 437 20.95 -6.88 -3.01
C ARG A 437 21.46 -6.19 -1.75
N MET A 438 20.57 -5.74 -0.85
CA MET A 438 20.95 -5.11 0.41
C MET A 438 21.75 -6.06 1.31
N LYS A 439 21.35 -7.33 1.37
CA LYS A 439 22.08 -8.37 2.10
C LYS A 439 23.47 -8.59 1.51
N GLN A 440 23.59 -8.66 0.19
CA GLN A 440 24.90 -8.74 -0.48
C GLN A 440 25.74 -7.52 -0.13
N ASP A 441 25.22 -6.30 -0.26
CA ASP A 441 25.95 -5.09 0.08
C ASP A 441 26.38 -5.09 1.56
N LEU A 442 25.48 -5.44 2.48
CA LEU A 442 25.73 -5.44 3.92
C LEU A 442 26.79 -6.47 4.36
N PHE A 443 26.73 -7.69 3.81
CA PHE A 443 27.60 -8.80 4.26
C PHE A 443 28.83 -9.02 3.38
N ALA A 444 28.78 -8.68 2.08
CA ALA A 444 29.96 -8.77 1.21
C ALA A 444 31.03 -7.75 1.59
N LEU A 445 30.64 -6.61 2.20
CA LEU A 445 31.61 -5.66 2.74
C LEU A 445 32.41 -6.25 3.90
N ARG A 446 31.77 -7.02 4.79
CA ARG A 446 32.48 -7.69 5.88
C ARG A 446 33.42 -8.77 5.36
N GLN A 447 33.03 -9.50 4.32
CA GLN A 447 33.89 -10.50 3.69
C GLN A 447 35.08 -9.83 2.98
N ARG A 448 34.85 -8.75 2.25
CA ARG A 448 35.92 -7.94 1.63
C ARG A 448 36.83 -7.29 2.66
N ASP A 449 36.30 -6.78 3.77
CA ASP A 449 37.10 -6.16 4.84
C ASP A 449 37.98 -7.19 5.54
N VAL A 450 37.50 -8.42 5.75
CA VAL A 450 38.31 -9.54 6.25
C VAL A 450 39.38 -9.93 5.24
N GLU A 451 39.04 -10.04 3.95
CA GLU A 451 40.00 -10.36 2.88
C GLU A 451 41.08 -9.27 2.74
N ILE A 452 40.70 -7.99 2.82
CA ILE A 452 41.63 -6.84 2.80
C ILE A 452 42.51 -6.83 4.06
N GLN A 453 41.96 -7.08 5.24
CA GLN A 453 42.76 -7.18 6.48
C GLN A 453 43.79 -8.30 6.39
N VAL A 454 43.41 -9.48 5.88
CA VAL A 454 44.34 -10.59 5.66
C VAL A 454 45.46 -10.19 4.71
N VAL A 455 45.16 -9.50 3.61
CA VAL A 455 46.17 -9.00 2.66
C VAL A 455 47.07 -7.94 3.31
N CYS A 456 46.53 -7.02 4.10
CA CYS A 456 47.31 -6.00 4.81
C CYS A 456 48.23 -6.61 5.87
N ASP A 457 47.79 -7.63 6.59
CA ASP A 457 48.62 -8.32 7.59
C ASP A 457 49.73 -9.15 6.93
N LEU A 458 49.45 -9.76 5.76
CA LEU A 458 50.47 -10.40 4.93
C LEU A 458 51.52 -9.40 4.44
N LEU A 459 51.11 -8.23 3.96
CA LEU A 459 52.02 -7.16 3.51
C LEU A 459 52.86 -6.59 4.66
N ARG A 460 52.27 -6.38 5.85
CA ARG A 460 53.02 -5.94 7.04
C ARG A 460 54.08 -6.94 7.44
N LYS A 461 53.75 -8.24 7.40
CA LYS A 461 54.69 -9.31 7.71
C LYS A 461 55.85 -9.33 6.71
N GLU A 462 55.56 -9.22 5.42
CA GLU A 462 56.60 -9.19 4.37
C GLU A 462 57.50 -7.95 4.49
N LEU A 463 56.95 -6.79 4.83
CA LEU A 463 57.72 -5.56 5.07
C LEU A 463 58.64 -5.70 6.30
N ALA A 464 58.13 -6.24 7.41
CA ALA A 464 58.94 -6.47 8.61
C ALA A 464 60.08 -7.48 8.39
N GLU A 465 59.85 -8.51 7.57
CA GLU A 465 60.87 -9.49 7.17
C GLU A 465 61.96 -8.86 6.27
N ARG A 466 61.61 -7.89 5.44
CA ARG A 466 62.58 -7.16 4.60
C ARG A 466 63.41 -6.17 5.41
N GLU A 467 62.81 -5.46 6.36
CA GLU A 467 63.54 -4.55 7.26
C GLU A 467 64.56 -5.30 8.12
N THR A 468 64.19 -6.46 8.66
CA THR A 468 65.13 -7.31 9.42
C THR A 468 66.25 -7.91 8.57
N GLN A 469 66.04 -8.13 7.28
CA GLN A 469 67.12 -8.54 6.35
C GLN A 469 68.04 -7.38 5.98
N GLN A 470 67.52 -6.15 5.96
CA GLN A 470 68.28 -4.95 5.63
C GLN A 470 69.18 -4.49 6.79
N ASP A 471 68.75 -4.73 8.04
CA ASP A 471 69.56 -4.48 9.25
C ASP A 471 70.60 -5.57 9.54
N ALA A 472 70.53 -6.71 8.85
CA ALA A 472 71.46 -7.84 8.99
C ALA A 472 72.65 -7.81 7.99
N ILE A 473 72.68 -6.82 7.11
CA ILE A 473 73.76 -6.53 6.13
C ILE A 473 74.52 -5.30 6.62
#